data_AF-A0A9D7F304-F1
#
_entry.id   AF-A0A9D7F304-F1
#
_cell.length_a   1.000
_cell.length_b   1.000
_cell.length_c   1.000
_cell.angle_alpha   90.00
_cell.angle_beta   90.00
_cell.angle_gamma   90.00
#
_symmetry.space_group_name_H-M   'P 1'
#
loop_
_entity.id
_entity.type
_entity.pdbx_description
1 polymer ?
#
loop_
_entity_poly.entity_id
_entity_poly.type
_entity_poly.pdbx_seq_one_letter_code
_entity_poly.pdbx_strand_id
1 'polypeptide(L)'
;MAKEKEPDYVKLAQKRVKKVKDFMAHFYSWVIVGLFLVFLNLLTSPGFLWALMPIFGWGIGLAFHAFDVFGYPGFGKGWEEKALEREAEKLRSQAKRLGLPVAEKKEEDEQLELPELKKEKEAPYRDDELV
;
A
#
# COMPACT_ATOMS: atom_id res chain seq x y z
N MET A 1 -19.19 -24.98 15.79
CA MET A 1 -19.04 -23.56 16.15
C MET A 1 -18.77 -22.80 14.85
N ALA A 2 -19.79 -22.12 14.31
CA ALA A 2 -19.66 -21.39 13.05
C ALA A 2 -18.78 -20.15 13.30
N LYS A 3 -17.70 -20.02 12.53
CA LYS A 3 -16.83 -18.85 12.53
C LYS A 3 -17.67 -17.72 11.92
N GLU A 4 -18.23 -16.88 12.78
CA GLU A 4 -19.03 -15.72 12.41
C GLU A 4 -18.25 -14.92 11.37
N LYS A 5 -18.86 -14.70 10.18
CA LYS A 5 -18.27 -13.88 9.12
C LYS A 5 -18.06 -12.49 9.73
N GLU A 6 -16.84 -12.20 10.19
CA GLU A 6 -16.43 -10.83 10.50
C GLU A 6 -16.85 -9.97 9.31
N PRO A 7 -17.75 -9.00 9.52
CA PRO A 7 -18.27 -8.24 8.40
C PRO A 7 -17.12 -7.42 7.82
N ASP A 8 -17.02 -7.40 6.50
CA ASP A 8 -15.83 -6.99 5.73
C ASP A 8 -15.28 -5.60 6.14
N TYR A 9 -16.15 -4.74 6.66
CA TYR A 9 -15.81 -3.43 7.19
C TYR A 9 -14.82 -3.47 8.38
N VAL A 10 -14.89 -4.48 9.25
CA VAL A 10 -13.98 -4.60 10.40
C VAL A 10 -12.55 -4.88 9.92
N LYS A 11 -12.39 -5.76 8.93
CA LYS A 11 -11.09 -6.08 8.34
C LYS A 11 -10.49 -4.88 7.59
N LEU A 12 -11.31 -4.14 6.86
CA LEU A 12 -10.91 -2.88 6.20
C LEU A 12 -10.46 -1.83 7.22
N ALA A 13 -11.22 -1.66 8.31
CA ALA A 13 -10.86 -0.75 9.39
C ALA A 13 -9.54 -1.16 10.06
N GLN A 14 -9.33 -2.44 10.35
CA GLN A 14 -8.09 -2.96 10.91
C GLN A 14 -6.89 -2.73 9.99
N LYS A 15 -7.03 -2.99 8.67
CA LYS A 15 -5.98 -2.72 7.68
C LYS A 15 -5.60 -1.23 7.65
N ARG A 16 -6.60 -0.34 7.69
CA ARG A 16 -6.38 1.12 7.76
C ARG A 16 -5.62 1.52 9.02
N VAL A 17 -6.05 1.04 10.18
CA VAL A 17 -5.38 1.34 11.46
C VAL A 17 -3.95 0.84 11.44
N LYS A 18 -3.71 -0.35 10.89
CA LYS A 18 -2.36 -0.92 10.76
C LYS A 18 -1.47 -0.01 9.89
N LYS A 19 -1.93 0.41 8.71
CA LYS A 19 -1.18 1.33 7.84
C LYS A 19 -0.80 2.65 8.56
N VAL A 20 -1.74 3.22 9.32
CA VAL A 20 -1.48 4.44 10.10
C VAL A 20 -0.43 4.18 11.19
N LYS A 21 -0.51 3.05 11.90
CA LYS A 21 0.48 2.69 12.92
C LYS A 21 1.87 2.48 12.32
N ASP A 22 1.96 1.79 11.19
CA ASP A 22 3.22 1.53 10.50
C ASP A 22 3.86 2.85 10.03
N PHE A 23 3.07 3.77 9.48
CA PHE A 23 3.54 5.12 9.13
C PHE A 23 4.02 5.90 10.37
N MET A 24 3.27 5.87 11.47
CA MET A 24 3.66 6.56 12.70
C MET A 24 4.99 6.04 13.23
N ALA A 25 5.21 4.72 13.23
CA ALA A 25 6.50 4.15 13.64
C ALA A 25 7.67 4.65 12.77
N HIS A 26 7.47 4.71 11.45
CA HIS A 26 8.47 5.25 10.52
C HIS A 26 8.70 6.75 10.79
N PHE A 27 7.63 7.53 10.94
CA PHE A 27 7.68 8.96 11.21
C PHE A 27 8.45 9.25 12.50
N TYR A 28 8.14 8.56 13.60
CA TYR A 28 8.88 8.73 14.86
C TYR A 28 10.35 8.35 14.71
N SER A 29 10.65 7.27 13.99
CA SER A 29 12.04 6.88 13.70
C SER A 29 12.78 7.99 12.93
N TRP A 30 12.14 8.58 11.91
CA TRP A 30 12.71 9.69 11.16
C TRP A 30 12.94 10.94 12.02
N VAL A 31 12.00 11.28 12.92
CA VAL A 31 12.16 12.42 13.86
C VAL A 31 13.32 12.18 14.82
N ILE A 32 13.37 11.01 15.47
CA ILE A 32 14.42 10.68 16.46
C ILE A 32 15.79 10.67 15.80
N VAL A 33 15.91 10.01 14.65
CA VAL A 33 17.16 9.96 13.88
C VAL A 33 17.54 11.34 13.37
N GLY A 34 16.59 12.14 12.88
CA GLY A 34 16.83 13.50 12.43
C GLY A 34 17.35 14.41 13.55
N LEU A 35 16.75 14.36 14.74
CA LEU A 35 17.24 15.10 15.90
C LEU A 35 18.65 14.65 16.31
N PHE A 36 18.90 13.34 16.33
CA PHE A 36 20.21 12.78 16.61
C PHE A 36 21.27 13.25 15.61
N LEU A 37 20.94 13.27 14.31
CA LEU A 37 21.83 13.74 13.25
C LEU A 37 22.11 15.24 13.36
N VAL A 38 21.09 16.06 13.64
CA VAL A 38 21.29 17.50 13.87
C VAL A 38 22.20 17.73 15.08
N PHE A 39 21.97 17.00 16.17
CA PHE A 39 22.82 17.08 17.36
C PHE A 39 24.27 16.69 17.02
N LEU A 40 24.48 15.59 16.28
CA LEU A 40 25.81 15.14 15.85
C LEU A 40 26.46 16.16 14.89
N ASN A 41 25.68 16.79 14.02
CA ASN A 41 26.17 17.85 13.14
C ASN A 41 26.71 19.04 13.92
N LEU A 42 25.99 19.48 14.96
CA LEU A 42 26.42 20.59 15.80
C LEU A 42 27.70 20.28 16.57
N LEU A 43 27.92 19.00 16.95
CA LEU A 43 29.13 18.56 17.63
C LEU A 43 30.33 18.44 16.69
N THR A 44 30.14 17.88 15.49
CA THR A 44 31.26 17.53 14.59
C THR A 44 31.59 18.65 13.61
N SER A 45 30.61 19.38 13.09
CA SER A 45 30.81 20.42 12.07
C SER A 45 29.66 21.42 12.05
N PRO A 46 29.62 22.38 13.01
CA PRO A 46 28.57 23.38 13.07
C PRO A 46 28.55 24.32 11.84
N GLY A 47 29.67 24.44 11.12
CA GLY A 47 29.77 25.25 9.89
C GLY A 47 29.23 24.56 8.62
N PHE A 48 28.92 23.27 8.67
CA PHE A 48 28.41 22.52 7.52
C PHE A 48 27.28 21.59 7.94
N LEU A 49 26.06 21.86 7.46
CA LEU A 49 24.85 21.13 7.82
C LEU A 49 24.67 19.84 7.01
N TRP A 50 25.64 18.93 7.08
CA TRP A 50 25.58 17.64 6.37
C TRP A 50 24.38 16.79 6.80
N ALA A 51 23.89 16.95 8.04
CA ALA A 51 22.70 16.25 8.53
C ALA A 51 21.41 16.56 7.75
N LEU A 52 21.36 17.68 7.02
CA LEU A 52 20.19 18.00 6.19
C LEU A 52 20.04 17.03 5.01
N MET A 53 21.13 16.55 4.43
CA MET A 53 21.07 15.61 3.29
C MET A 53 20.29 14.32 3.60
N PRO A 54 20.62 13.55 4.66
CA PRO A 54 19.85 12.36 5.01
C PRO A 54 18.43 12.70 5.48
N ILE A 55 18.23 13.80 6.21
CA ILE A 55 16.90 14.22 6.68
C ILE A 55 15.97 14.51 5.49
N PHE A 56 16.43 15.28 4.51
CA PHE A 56 15.66 15.58 3.31
C PHE A 56 15.51 14.38 2.38
N GLY A 57 16.59 13.62 2.15
CA GLY A 57 16.54 12.44 1.27
C GLY A 57 15.52 11.40 1.75
N TRP A 58 15.52 11.11 3.05
CA TRP A 58 14.56 10.17 3.65
C TRP A 58 13.19 10.80 3.89
N GLY A 59 13.15 12.11 4.20
CA GLY A 59 11.92 12.87 4.41
C GLY A 59 11.01 12.89 3.18
N ILE A 60 11.59 12.89 1.97
CA ILE A 60 10.81 12.78 0.73
C ILE A 60 10.06 11.44 0.65
N GLY A 61 10.75 10.33 0.96
CA GLY A 61 10.12 9.00 1.00
C GLY A 61 9.00 8.90 2.04
N LEU A 62 9.22 9.52 3.22
CA LEU A 62 8.21 9.63 4.26
C LEU A 62 6.99 10.44 3.81
N ALA A 63 7.19 11.52 3.05
CA ALA A 63 6.11 12.31 2.49
C ALA A 63 5.25 11.50 1.52
N PHE A 64 5.87 10.70 0.63
CA PHE A 64 5.13 9.78 -0.25
C PHE A 64 4.32 8.73 0.53
N HIS A 65 4.89 8.16 1.60
CA HIS A 65 4.16 7.23 2.45
C HIS A 65 2.98 7.91 3.16
N ALA A 66 3.16 9.17 3.61
CA ALA A 66 2.08 9.95 4.20
C ALA A 66 0.92 10.14 3.21
N PHE A 67 1.23 10.41 1.93
CA PHE A 67 0.21 10.50 0.89
C PHE A 67 -0.54 9.18 0.66
N ASP A 68 0.13 8.01 0.67
CA ASP A 68 -0.56 6.70 0.56
C ASP A 68 -1.50 6.43 1.75
N VAL A 69 -1.08 6.83 2.96
CA VAL A 69 -1.83 6.53 4.18
C VAL A 69 -3.00 7.50 4.42
N PHE A 70 -2.77 8.80 4.24
CA PHE A 70 -3.75 9.84 4.55
C PHE A 70 -4.50 10.37 3.32
N GLY A 71 -4.02 10.10 2.11
CA GLY A 71 -4.54 10.67 0.88
C GLY A 71 -4.05 12.10 0.64
N TYR A 72 -4.50 12.70 -0.47
CA TYR A 72 -4.11 14.05 -0.86
C TYR A 72 -4.84 15.09 -0.01
N PRO A 73 -4.15 16.07 0.61
CA PRO A 73 -4.81 17.14 1.35
C PRO A 73 -5.72 17.94 0.41
N GLY A 74 -7.01 18.01 0.74
CA GLY A 74 -8.04 18.70 -0.07
C GLY A 74 -8.93 17.78 -0.91
N PHE A 75 -8.53 16.54 -1.16
CA PHE A 75 -9.38 15.53 -1.78
C PHE A 75 -9.84 14.54 -0.71
N GLY A 76 -11.13 14.58 -0.37
CA GLY A 76 -11.71 13.70 0.65
C GLY A 76 -11.45 12.21 0.39
N LYS A 77 -11.43 11.41 1.46
CA LYS A 77 -11.29 9.94 1.37
C LYS A 77 -12.29 9.40 0.33
N GLY A 78 -11.78 8.72 -0.71
CA GLY A 78 -12.58 8.18 -1.81
C GLY A 78 -12.63 9.04 -3.08
N TRP A 79 -11.89 10.16 -3.15
CA TRP A 79 -11.74 10.89 -4.42
C TRP A 79 -11.11 10.00 -5.51
N GLU A 80 -10.06 9.24 -5.17
CA GLU A 80 -9.39 8.34 -6.11
C GLU A 80 -10.36 7.27 -6.60
N GLU A 81 -11.12 6.66 -5.70
CA GLU A 81 -12.10 5.63 -6.02
C GLU A 81 -13.20 6.17 -6.95
N LYS A 82 -13.71 7.38 -6.66
CA LYS A 82 -14.66 8.08 -7.54
C LYS A 82 -14.06 8.47 -8.89
N ALA A 83 -12.78 8.85 -8.93
CA ALA A 83 -12.09 9.19 -10.17
C ALA A 83 -11.87 7.94 -11.03
N LEU A 84 -11.46 6.83 -10.40
CA LEU A 84 -11.30 5.53 -11.06
C LEU A 84 -12.63 5.04 -11.61
N GLU A 85 -13.70 5.10 -10.82
CA GLU A 85 -15.04 4.66 -11.22
C GLU A 85 -15.55 5.47 -12.42
N ARG A 86 -15.36 6.80 -12.40
CA ARG A 86 -15.70 7.67 -13.54
C ARG A 86 -14.92 7.33 -14.80
N GLU A 87 -13.62 7.05 -14.68
CA GLU A 87 -12.79 6.74 -15.83
C GLU A 87 -13.11 5.34 -16.39
N ALA A 88 -13.36 4.37 -15.52
CA ALA A 88 -13.84 3.04 -15.88
C ALA A 88 -15.19 3.09 -16.60
N GLU A 89 -16.13 3.91 -16.12
CA GLU A 89 -17.43 4.11 -16.76
C GLU A 89 -17.30 4.71 -18.17
N LYS A 90 -16.45 5.74 -18.33
CA LYS A 90 -16.14 6.31 -19.66
C LYS A 90 -15.58 5.26 -20.61
N LEU A 91 -14.57 4.50 -20.18
CA LEU A 91 -13.96 3.45 -21.00
C LEU A 91 -14.99 2.38 -21.38
N ARG A 92 -15.87 1.99 -20.45
CA ARG A 92 -16.97 1.05 -20.72
C ARG A 92 -17.95 1.59 -21.76
N SER A 93 -18.33 2.87 -21.66
CA SER A 93 -19.21 3.53 -22.62
C SER A 93 -18.57 3.65 -24.01
N GLN A 94 -17.26 3.92 -24.07
CA GLN A 94 -16.49 4.04 -25.31
C GLN A 94 -16.31 2.67 -25.98
N ALA A 95 -16.00 1.64 -25.22
CA ALA A 95 -15.91 0.27 -25.71
C ALA A 95 -17.25 -0.23 -26.27
N LYS A 96 -18.38 0.08 -25.61
CA LYS A 96 -19.73 -0.22 -26.12
C LYS A 96 -20.02 0.51 -27.45
N ARG A 97 -19.57 1.76 -27.61
CA ARG A 97 -19.71 2.52 -28.86
C ARG A 97 -18.84 1.96 -29.99
N LEU A 98 -17.66 1.44 -29.67
CA LEU A 98 -16.72 0.86 -30.64
C LEU A 98 -17.02 -0.62 -30.97
N GLY A 99 -18.04 -1.22 -30.34
CA GLY A 99 -18.36 -2.64 -30.51
C GLY A 99 -17.26 -3.58 -29.98
N LEU A 100 -16.38 -3.09 -29.11
CA LEU A 100 -15.31 -3.87 -28.51
C LEU A 100 -15.89 -4.76 -27.40
N PRO A 101 -15.40 -6.02 -27.25
CA PRO A 101 -15.81 -6.87 -26.15
C PRO A 101 -15.39 -6.21 -24.83
N VAL A 102 -16.37 -5.69 -24.09
CA VAL A 102 -16.16 -5.25 -22.72
C VAL A 102 -16.07 -6.52 -21.88
N ALA A 103 -14.96 -6.72 -21.19
CA ALA A 103 -14.87 -7.73 -20.15
C ALA A 103 -15.90 -7.38 -19.06
N GLU A 104 -17.10 -7.97 -19.14
CA GLU A 104 -17.98 -8.02 -17.99
C GLU A 104 -17.25 -8.81 -16.92
N LYS A 105 -17.15 -8.24 -15.72
CA LYS A 105 -16.76 -8.99 -14.52
C LYS A 105 -17.76 -10.15 -14.41
N LYS A 106 -17.39 -11.30 -14.92
CA LYS A 106 -18.08 -12.55 -14.72
C LYS A 106 -17.71 -12.97 -13.30
N GLU A 107 -18.71 -13.26 -12.48
CA GLU A 107 -18.55 -13.82 -11.12
C GLU A 107 -17.77 -15.16 -11.09
N GLU A 108 -17.22 -15.61 -12.23
CA GLU A 108 -16.47 -16.86 -12.43
C GLU A 108 -15.03 -16.83 -11.88
N ASP A 109 -14.42 -15.67 -11.63
CA ASP A 109 -13.05 -15.60 -11.09
C ASP A 109 -12.97 -16.09 -9.61
N GLU A 110 -14.09 -16.12 -8.87
CA GLU A 110 -14.15 -16.72 -7.53
C GLU A 110 -14.24 -18.26 -7.59
N GLN A 111 -14.64 -18.81 -8.74
CA GLN A 111 -14.74 -20.25 -8.97
C GLN A 111 -13.49 -20.83 -9.68
N LEU A 112 -12.64 -19.97 -10.24
CA LEU A 112 -11.40 -20.33 -10.94
C LEU A 112 -10.12 -20.28 -10.07
N GLU A 113 -10.25 -20.11 -8.74
CA GLU A 113 -9.19 -20.54 -7.82
C GLU A 113 -9.24 -22.06 -7.67
N LEU A 114 -8.70 -22.73 -8.69
CA LEU A 114 -8.66 -24.18 -8.85
C LEU A 114 -8.10 -24.89 -7.60
N PRO A 115 -8.71 -26.01 -7.15
CA PRO A 115 -8.16 -26.93 -6.14
C PRO A 115 -6.69 -27.35 -6.40
N GLU A 116 -6.24 -27.22 -7.65
CA GLU A 116 -4.87 -27.40 -8.15
C GLU A 116 -3.83 -26.64 -7.31
N LEU A 117 -4.09 -25.38 -6.92
CA LEU A 117 -3.14 -24.56 -6.14
C LEU A 117 -2.94 -25.02 -4.69
N LYS A 118 -3.94 -25.71 -4.11
CA LYS A 118 -3.76 -26.38 -2.82
C LYS A 118 -2.94 -27.66 -2.97
N LYS A 119 -3.16 -28.40 -4.05
CA LYS A 119 -2.43 -29.63 -4.35
C LYS A 119 -0.93 -29.40 -4.56
N GLU A 120 -0.57 -28.30 -5.24
CA GLU A 120 0.83 -27.95 -5.48
C GLU A 120 1.53 -27.38 -4.23
N LYS A 121 0.80 -26.65 -3.39
CA LYS A 121 1.31 -26.20 -2.08
C LYS A 121 1.45 -27.32 -1.04
N GLU A 122 0.76 -28.44 -1.24
CA GLU A 122 0.86 -29.63 -0.37
C GLU A 122 1.93 -30.63 -0.83
N ALA A 123 2.60 -30.40 -1.96
CA ALA A 123 3.77 -31.19 -2.35
C ALA A 123 4.91 -30.93 -1.33
N PRO A 124 5.40 -31.96 -0.61
CA PRO A 124 6.44 -31.76 0.37
C PRO A 124 7.72 -31.32 -0.34
N TYR A 125 8.17 -30.10 -0.02
CA TYR A 125 9.46 -29.59 -0.44
C TYR A 125 10.55 -30.59 -0.05
N ARG A 126 11.31 -31.06 -1.04
CA ARG A 126 12.34 -32.10 -0.93
C ARG A 126 13.71 -31.45 -1.11
N ASP A 127 14.46 -31.36 -0.02
CA ASP A 127 15.76 -30.68 0.03
C ASP A 127 16.87 -31.38 -0.80
N ASP A 128 16.58 -32.53 -1.42
CA ASP A 128 17.54 -33.38 -2.16
C ASP A 128 17.68 -33.06 -3.66
N GLU A 129 16.96 -32.05 -4.17
CA GLU A 129 17.05 -31.62 -5.58
C GLU A 129 18.01 -30.44 -5.83
N LEU A 130 18.68 -29.92 -4.80
CA LEU A 130 19.66 -28.84 -4.93
C LEU A 130 21.09 -29.39 -4.79
N VAL A 131 21.70 -29.71 -5.93
CA VAL A 131 23.14 -30.05 -6.08
C VAL A 131 23.96 -28.78 -6.29
#